data_AF-W4Q7R2-F1
#
_entry.id   AF-W4Q7R2-F1
#
_cell.length_a   1.000
_cell.length_b   1.000
_cell.length_c   1.000
_cell.angle_alpha   90.00
_cell.angle_beta   90.00
_cell.angle_gamma   90.00
#
_symmetry.space_group_name_H-M   'P 1'
#
loop_
_entity.id
_entity.type
_entity.pdbx_description
1 polymer ?
#
loop_
_entity_poly.entity_id
_entity_poly.type
_entity_poly.pdbx_seq_one_letter_code
_entity_poly.pdbx_strand_id
1 'polypeptide(L)'
;MNSVLEELIEAMNDRYNHYQTLYDHYEDAITLDKQLFEMLKDEELTMEILQEQIDEVNEAYEKVSDSKQQFNESTDAYNELKREFYSKAELNVQFD
;
A
#
# COMPACT_ATOMS: atom_id res chain seq x y z
N MET A 1 -7.47 -8.34 29.23
CA MET A 1 -8.48 -8.51 28.16
C MET A 1 -8.70 -7.20 27.41
N ASN A 2 -8.75 -6.03 28.08
CA ASN A 2 -8.82 -4.73 27.40
C ASN A 2 -7.60 -4.40 26.50
N SER A 3 -6.37 -4.68 26.92
CA SER A 3 -5.19 -4.28 26.13
C SER A 3 -5.08 -4.97 24.75
N VAL A 4 -5.31 -6.29 24.67
CA VAL A 4 -5.23 -7.03 23.39
C VAL A 4 -6.31 -6.58 22.40
N LEU A 5 -7.50 -6.21 22.88
CA LEU A 5 -8.56 -5.68 22.03
C LEU A 5 -8.22 -4.25 21.55
N GLU A 6 -7.66 -3.42 22.43
CA GLU A 6 -7.19 -2.07 22.08
C GLU A 6 -6.06 -2.14 21.03
N GLU A 7 -5.06 -2.99 21.24
CA GLU A 7 -3.96 -3.25 20.30
C GLU A 7 -4.46 -3.79 18.96
N LEU A 8 -5.45 -4.70 18.97
CA LEU A 8 -6.07 -5.22 17.75
C LEU A 8 -6.80 -4.13 16.95
N ILE A 9 -7.51 -3.23 17.63
CA ILE A 9 -8.21 -2.09 17.00
C ILE A 9 -7.18 -1.11 16.43
N GLU A 10 -6.10 -0.83 17.15
CA GLU A 10 -5.01 0.02 16.67
C GLU A 10 -4.36 -0.57 15.40
N ALA A 11 -3.96 -1.84 15.44
CA ALA A 11 -3.39 -2.53 14.27
C ALA A 11 -4.36 -2.58 13.08
N MET A 12 -5.66 -2.69 13.33
CA MET A 12 -6.69 -2.62 12.27
C MET A 12 -6.72 -1.23 11.62
N ASN A 13 -6.65 -0.16 12.42
CA ASN A 13 -6.62 1.22 11.92
C ASN A 13 -5.32 1.52 11.17
N ASP A 14 -4.17 1.05 11.67
CA ASP A 14 -2.88 1.22 10.99
C ASP A 14 -2.87 0.52 9.64
N ARG A 15 -3.37 -0.73 9.58
CA ARG A 15 -3.54 -1.45 8.32
C ARG A 15 -4.43 -0.70 7.34
N TYR A 16 -5.54 -0.13 7.82
CA TYR A 16 -6.44 0.68 6.99
C TYR A 16 -5.74 1.94 6.45
N ASN A 17 -5.00 2.64 7.29
CA ASN A 17 -4.27 3.84 6.90
C ASN A 17 -3.15 3.52 5.90
N HIS A 18 -2.36 2.47 6.13
CA HIS A 18 -1.34 2.04 5.17
C HIS A 18 -1.93 1.57 3.85
N TYR A 19 -3.11 0.94 3.86
CA TYR A 19 -3.84 0.63 2.63
C TYR A 19 -4.23 1.89 1.86
N GLN A 20 -4.75 2.92 2.54
CA GLN A 20 -5.10 4.19 1.90
C GLN A 20 -3.87 4.85 1.27
N THR A 21 -2.74 4.89 1.99
CA THR A 21 -1.48 5.41 1.45
C THR A 21 -1.01 4.61 0.23
N LEU A 22 -1.06 3.28 0.29
CA LEU A 22 -0.73 2.42 -0.84
C LEU A 22 -1.65 2.69 -2.04
N TYR A 23 -2.95 2.82 -1.80
CA TYR A 23 -3.94 3.13 -2.83
C TYR A 23 -3.63 4.47 -3.51
N ASP A 24 -3.39 5.52 -2.73
CA ASP A 24 -3.10 6.86 -3.23
C ASP A 24 -1.82 6.86 -4.10
N HIS A 25 -0.73 6.23 -3.62
CA HIS A 25 0.49 6.10 -4.41
C HIS A 25 0.31 5.28 -5.70
N TYR A 26 -0.56 4.26 -5.67
CA TYR A 26 -0.83 3.44 -6.85
C TYR A 26 -1.63 4.20 -7.91
N GLU A 27 -2.61 5.00 -7.49
CA GLU A 27 -3.37 5.88 -8.39
C GLU A 27 -2.48 6.96 -9.01
N ASP A 28 -1.54 7.53 -8.24
CA ASP A 28 -0.55 8.48 -8.75
C ASP A 28 0.37 7.84 -9.79
N ALA A 29 0.93 6.65 -9.50
CA ALA A 29 1.77 5.90 -10.44
C ALA A 29 1.03 5.58 -11.76
N ILE A 30 -0.23 5.13 -11.68
CA ILE A 30 -1.06 4.87 -12.86
C ILE A 30 -1.35 6.16 -13.64
N THR A 31 -1.50 7.29 -12.95
CA THR A 31 -1.72 8.58 -13.60
C THR A 31 -0.48 9.01 -14.40
N LEU A 32 0.71 8.86 -13.82
CA LEU A 32 1.98 9.13 -14.49
C LEU A 32 2.21 8.19 -15.67
N ASP A 33 1.88 6.89 -15.54
CA ASP A 33 1.94 5.95 -16.66
C ASP A 33 1.03 6.38 -17.82
N LYS A 34 -0.21 6.80 -17.52
CA LYS A 34 -1.12 7.32 -18.54
C LYS A 34 -0.52 8.55 -19.23
N GLN A 35 0.04 9.47 -18.47
CA GLN A 35 0.69 10.67 -19.03
C GLN A 35 1.86 10.29 -19.94
N LEU A 36 2.72 9.36 -19.51
CA LEU A 36 3.80 8.81 -20.33
C LEU A 36 3.28 8.25 -21.67
N PHE A 37 2.23 7.43 -21.64
CA PHE A 37 1.64 6.90 -22.88
C PHE A 37 0.99 7.98 -23.76
N GLU A 38 0.41 9.02 -23.16
CA GLU A 38 -0.13 10.15 -23.90
C GLU A 38 0.97 10.95 -24.60
N MET A 39 2.11 11.17 -23.93
CA MET A 39 3.27 11.88 -24.48
C MET A 39 3.86 11.20 -25.71
N LEU A 40 3.82 9.87 -25.79
CA LEU A 40 4.32 9.12 -26.97
C LEU A 40 3.57 9.44 -28.27
N LYS A 41 2.43 10.13 -28.20
CA LYS A 41 1.67 10.60 -29.37
C LYS A 41 2.08 12.00 -29.83
N ASP A 42 2.91 12.70 -29.06
CA ASP A 42 3.38 14.04 -29.41
C ASP A 42 4.56 13.96 -30.39
N GLU A 43 4.42 14.57 -31.56
CA GLU A 43 5.45 14.59 -32.61
C GLU A 43 6.67 15.45 -32.23
N GLU A 44 6.51 16.35 -31.24
CA GLU A 44 7.58 17.22 -30.74
C GLU A 44 8.27 16.66 -29.49
N LEU A 45 7.91 15.44 -29.05
CA LEU A 45 8.49 14.80 -27.88
C LEU A 45 10.01 14.64 -28.03
N THR A 46 10.76 15.24 -27.11
CA THR A 46 12.21 15.08 -27.04
C THR A 46 12.58 13.92 -26.12
N MET A 47 13.76 13.34 -26.34
CA MET A 47 14.30 12.28 -25.45
C MET A 47 14.55 12.77 -24.02
N GLU A 48 14.89 14.05 -23.85
CA GLU A 48 15.09 14.65 -22.53
C GLU A 48 13.79 14.68 -21.73
N ILE A 49 12.71 15.19 -22.33
CA ILE A 49 11.38 15.23 -21.72
C ILE A 49 10.84 13.83 -21.44
N LEU A 50 11.07 12.88 -22.37
CA LEU A 50 10.68 11.48 -22.17
C LEU A 50 11.41 10.85 -20.97
N GLN A 51 12.70 11.14 -20.81
CA GLN A 51 13.48 10.60 -19.69
C GLN A 51 13.01 11.17 -18.36
N GLU A 52 12.71 12.46 -18.28
CA GLU A 52 12.15 13.08 -17.07
C GLU A 52 10.84 12.39 -16.64
N GLN A 53 9.92 12.14 -17.57
CA GLN A 53 8.67 11.43 -17.27
C GLN A 53 8.93 9.98 -16.80
N ILE A 54 9.90 9.28 -17.40
CA ILE A 54 10.26 7.92 -16.98
C ILE A 54 10.82 7.93 -15.55
N ASP A 55 11.62 8.93 -15.20
CA ASP A 55 12.18 9.08 -13.86
C ASP A 55 11.06 9.34 -12.83
N GLU A 56 10.08 10.19 -13.15
CA GLU A 56 8.90 10.41 -12.30
C GLU A 56 8.07 9.13 -12.09
N VAL A 57 7.85 8.36 -13.16
CA VAL A 57 7.16 7.06 -13.08
C VAL A 57 7.92 6.10 -12.16
N ASN A 58 9.24 6.00 -12.30
CA ASN A 58 10.07 5.13 -11.48
C ASN A 58 10.00 5.54 -10.00
N GLU A 59 10.13 6.83 -9.68
CA GLU A 59 10.00 7.34 -8.31
C GLU A 59 8.61 7.04 -7.70
N ALA A 60 7.54 7.12 -8.50
CA ALA A 60 6.20 6.77 -8.04
C ALA A 60 6.10 5.26 -7.72
N TYR A 61 6.70 4.40 -8.52
CA TYR A 61 6.72 2.96 -8.26
C TYR A 61 7.59 2.56 -7.07
N GLU A 62 8.65 3.31 -6.75
CA GLU A 62 9.40 3.13 -5.49
C GLU A 62 8.47 3.39 -4.29
N LYS A 63 7.71 4.49 -4.30
CA LYS A 63 6.72 4.80 -3.24
C LYS A 63 5.64 3.73 -3.11
N VAL A 64 5.17 3.18 -4.24
CA VAL A 64 4.24 2.04 -4.25
C VAL A 64 4.86 0.82 -3.57
N SER A 65 6.12 0.50 -3.89
CA SER A 65 6.82 -0.63 -3.28
C SER A 65 6.94 -0.48 -1.76
N ASP A 66 7.37 0.70 -1.30
CA ASP A 66 7.55 0.99 0.13
C ASP A 66 6.23 0.97 0.90
N SER A 67 5.19 1.61 0.36
CA SER A 67 3.86 1.60 0.99
C SER A 67 3.21 0.21 0.98
N LYS A 68 3.49 -0.61 -0.05
CA LYS A 68 3.07 -2.01 -0.08
C LYS A 68 3.73 -2.82 1.02
N GLN A 69 5.02 -2.59 1.28
CA GLN A 69 5.72 -3.24 2.38
C GLN A 69 5.06 -2.88 3.72
N GLN A 70 4.81 -1.60 3.99
CA GLN A 70 4.14 -1.14 5.22
C GLN A 70 2.73 -1.73 5.40
N PHE A 71 1.96 -1.81 4.31
CA PHE A 71 0.65 -2.45 4.33
C PHE A 71 0.73 -3.95 4.66
N ASN A 72 1.72 -4.66 4.12
CA ASN A 72 1.92 -6.08 4.40
C ASN A 72 2.35 -6.30 5.86
N GLU A 73 3.30 -5.51 6.36
CA GLU A 73 3.77 -5.59 7.75
C GLU A 73 2.63 -5.33 8.75
N SER A 74 1.80 -4.30 8.51
CA SER A 74 0.62 -4.03 9.34
C SER A 74 -0.47 -5.10 9.19
N THR A 75 -0.60 -5.73 8.02
CA THR A 75 -1.51 -6.87 7.81
C THR A 75 -1.07 -8.10 8.61
N ASP A 76 0.23 -8.39 8.65
CA ASP A 76 0.78 -9.49 9.43
C ASP A 76 0.59 -9.26 10.94
N ALA A 77 0.91 -8.05 11.42
CA ALA A 77 0.69 -7.65 12.81
C ALA A 77 -0.77 -7.77 13.23
N TYR A 78 -1.70 -7.24 12.42
CA TYR A 78 -3.13 -7.38 12.66
C TYR A 78 -3.56 -8.85 12.70
N ASN A 79 -3.08 -9.69 11.79
CA ASN A 79 -3.44 -11.10 11.76
C ASN A 79 -2.94 -11.87 12.99
N GLU A 80 -1.76 -11.53 13.51
CA GLU A 80 -1.25 -12.12 14.75
C GLU A 80 -2.08 -11.72 15.96
N LEU A 81 -2.37 -10.43 16.14
CA LEU A 81 -3.23 -9.94 17.22
C LEU A 81 -4.65 -10.53 17.13
N LYS A 82 -5.17 -10.70 15.92
CA LYS A 82 -6.48 -11.33 15.69
C LYS A 82 -6.49 -12.79 16.16
N ARG A 83 -5.43 -13.55 15.87
CA ARG A 83 -5.25 -14.93 16.36
C ARG A 83 -5.19 -14.98 17.89
N GLU A 84 -4.38 -14.12 18.49
CA GLU A 84 -4.23 -14.04 19.95
C GLU A 84 -5.56 -13.70 20.63
N PHE A 85 -6.29 -12.71 20.09
CA PHE A 85 -7.59 -12.32 20.60
C PHE A 85 -8.59 -13.48 20.56
N TYR A 86 -8.70 -14.19 19.43
CA TYR A 86 -9.61 -15.34 19.30
C TYR A 86 -9.26 -16.47 20.27
N SER A 87 -7.96 -16.75 20.47
CA SER A 87 -7.50 -17.72 21.46
C SER A 87 -7.91 -17.34 22.88
N LYS A 88 -7.71 -16.07 23.28
CA LYS A 88 -8.08 -15.57 24.61
C LYS A 88 -9.58 -15.44 24.84
N ALA A 89 -10.35 -15.24 23.77
CA ALA A 89 -11.81 -15.19 23.80
C ALA A 89 -12.47 -16.58 23.68
N GLU A 90 -11.68 -17.66 23.63
CA GLU A 90 -12.15 -19.04 23.46
C GLU A 90 -13.03 -19.22 22.19
N LEU A 91 -12.76 -18.42 21.16
CA LEU A 91 -13.46 -18.50 19.88
C LEU A 91 -12.81 -19.59 19.03
N ASN A 92 -13.58 -20.64 18.68
CA ASN A 92 -13.13 -21.70 17.78
C ASN A 92 -13.12 -21.20 16.33
N VAL A 93 -12.04 -20.53 15.95
CA VAL A 93 -11.79 -20.08 14.57
C VAL A 93 -10.75 -20.98 13.92
N GLN A 94 -11.06 -21.53 12.75
CA GLN A 94 -10.05 -22.22 11.93
C GLN A 94 -9.26 -21.17 11.13
N PHE A 95 -7.94 -21.31 11.15
CA PHE A 95 -7.03 -20.51 10.33
C PHE A 95 -6.62 -21.38 9.14
N ASP A 96 -6.78 -20.85 7.92
CA ASP A 96 -6.31 -21.47 6.67
C ASP A 96 -4.82 -21.13 6.42
#